data_AF-A0A931GR54-F1
#
_entry.id   AF-A0A931GR54-F1
#
_cell.length_a   1.000
_cell.length_b   1.000
_cell.length_c   1.000
_cell.angle_alpha   90.00
_cell.angle_beta   90.00
_cell.angle_gamma   90.00
#
_symmetry.space_group_name_H-M   'P 1'
#
loop_
_entity.id
_entity.type
_entity.pdbx_description
1 polymer ?
#
loop_
_entity_poly.entity_id
_entity_poly.type
_entity_poly.pdbx_seq_one_letter_code
_entity_poly.pdbx_strand_id
1 'polypeptide(L)'
;MSESNTAQRRTPQGTPHQSRTRKIMIFAVLGIIILLTVVAFVPLFYTLFQSPGIKTEGIDAKGAQPASTDVNGTWEVSRELGKNATSAGYTFYELLPGDERITSGSTQSVKGQLNVENGSLTAGEITVDMATITSDKDVRDENVRRKILHTDEYPESKFVLSEPADVTQLPDDGTVGTLTLTGDLTIHGTTKQITQEFNVLRTGDKVVVAADVPIKREDYGVESPDFVAAKIADEGEINLRVKFEKRG
;
A
#
# COMPACT_ATOMS: atom_id res chain seq x y z
N MET A 1 -28.80 11.58 -104.86
CA MET A 1 -27.65 10.65 -104.82
C MET A 1 -26.97 10.87 -103.48
N SER A 2 -26.70 9.78 -102.77
CA SER A 2 -26.40 9.67 -101.33
C SER A 2 -25.12 10.39 -100.90
N GLU A 3 -25.17 11.16 -99.81
CA GLU A 3 -24.04 11.38 -98.91
C GLU A 3 -24.55 11.58 -97.47
N SER A 4 -24.25 10.63 -96.60
CA SER A 4 -24.47 10.70 -95.16
C SER A 4 -23.11 10.60 -94.45
N ASN A 5 -22.71 11.68 -93.78
CA ASN A 5 -21.67 11.63 -92.76
C ASN A 5 -21.79 12.81 -91.81
N THR A 6 -22.28 12.61 -90.58
CA THR A 6 -21.91 13.48 -89.45
C THR A 6 -22.06 12.79 -88.10
N ALA A 7 -20.90 12.54 -87.49
CA ALA A 7 -20.53 12.67 -86.08
C ALA A 7 -21.19 11.83 -84.97
N GLN A 8 -20.30 11.18 -84.23
CA GLN A 8 -20.46 10.54 -82.92
C GLN A 8 -20.93 11.52 -81.84
N ARG A 9 -21.84 11.05 -80.97
CA ARG A 9 -21.90 11.45 -79.55
C ARG A 9 -21.67 10.22 -78.69
N ARG A 10 -20.56 10.21 -77.94
CA ARG A 10 -20.36 9.33 -76.78
C ARG A 10 -21.03 9.96 -75.56
N THR A 11 -21.90 9.23 -74.90
CA THR A 11 -22.41 9.55 -73.56
C THR A 11 -21.67 8.68 -72.54
N PRO A 12 -21.15 9.23 -71.43
CA PRO A 12 -20.57 8.43 -70.36
C PRO A 12 -21.69 7.96 -69.40
N GLN A 13 -21.77 6.67 -69.12
CA GLN A 13 -22.54 6.15 -67.97
C GLN A 13 -21.58 5.89 -66.80
N GLY A 14 -21.44 6.88 -65.92
CA GLY A 14 -21.22 6.65 -64.48
C GLY A 14 -22.59 6.39 -63.82
N THR A 15 -22.77 5.69 -62.71
CA THR A 15 -21.87 5.41 -61.57
C THR A 15 -22.48 4.30 -60.68
N PRO A 16 -21.71 3.70 -59.75
CA PRO A 16 -22.04 2.47 -59.04
C PRO A 16 -22.89 2.69 -57.77
N HIS A 17 -23.94 1.90 -57.57
CA HIS A 17 -24.80 1.95 -56.36
C HIS A 17 -24.32 1.01 -55.23
N GLN A 18 -23.16 0.37 -55.33
CA GLN A 18 -22.75 -0.69 -54.39
C GLN A 18 -21.75 -0.25 -53.30
N SER A 19 -21.10 0.90 -53.44
CA SER A 19 -20.00 1.32 -52.55
C SER A 19 -20.47 1.98 -51.25
N ARG A 20 -21.66 2.59 -51.25
CA ARG A 20 -22.16 3.38 -50.12
C ARG A 20 -22.72 2.51 -49.00
N THR A 21 -23.51 1.48 -49.33
CA THR A 21 -24.08 0.53 -48.36
C THR A 21 -23.03 -0.36 -47.71
N ARG A 22 -22.02 -0.83 -48.47
CA ARG A 22 -20.89 -1.60 -47.91
C ARG A 22 -20.04 -0.77 -46.94
N LYS A 23 -19.80 0.52 -47.24
CA LYS A 23 -19.12 1.45 -46.33
C LYS A 23 -19.95 1.69 -45.06
N ILE A 24 -21.26 1.91 -45.17
CA ILE A 24 -22.15 2.09 -44.01
C ILE A 24 -22.14 0.85 -43.11
N MET A 25 -22.22 -0.36 -43.67
CA MET A 25 -22.14 -1.59 -42.88
C MET A 25 -20.78 -1.77 -42.19
N ILE A 26 -19.67 -1.43 -42.86
CA ILE A 26 -18.33 -1.48 -42.26
C ILE A 26 -18.23 -0.49 -41.08
N PHE A 27 -18.71 0.74 -41.24
CA PHE A 27 -18.72 1.72 -40.14
C PHE A 27 -19.64 1.30 -38.99
N ALA A 28 -20.79 0.69 -39.26
CA ALA A 28 -21.68 0.18 -38.23
C ALA A 28 -21.04 -0.98 -37.44
N VAL A 29 -20.40 -1.93 -38.12
CA VAL A 29 -19.70 -3.06 -37.49
C VAL A 29 -18.50 -2.58 -36.67
N LEU A 30 -17.71 -1.63 -37.19
CA LEU A 30 -16.60 -1.02 -36.44
C LEU A 30 -17.10 -0.27 -35.20
N GLY A 31 -18.19 0.49 -35.31
CA GLY A 31 -18.82 1.16 -34.17
C GLY A 31 -19.27 0.18 -33.09
N ILE A 32 -19.85 -0.96 -33.48
CA ILE A 32 -20.26 -2.02 -32.54
C ILE A 32 -19.04 -2.67 -31.87
N ILE A 33 -17.96 -2.94 -32.61
CA ILE A 33 -16.72 -3.52 -32.04
C ILE A 33 -16.08 -2.55 -31.05
N ILE A 34 -16.03 -1.26 -31.38
CA ILE A 34 -15.52 -0.22 -30.45
C ILE A 34 -16.40 -0.15 -29.19
N LEU A 35 -17.73 -0.21 -29.34
CA LEU A 35 -18.64 -0.21 -28.19
C LEU A 35 -18.45 -1.46 -27.31
N LEU A 36 -18.35 -2.65 -27.91
CA LEU A 36 -18.16 -3.91 -27.18
C LEU A 36 -16.80 -3.96 -26.47
N THR A 37 -15.74 -3.44 -27.10
CA THR A 37 -14.43 -3.33 -26.45
C THR A 37 -14.48 -2.36 -25.27
N VAL A 38 -15.05 -1.16 -25.43
CA VAL A 38 -15.24 -0.21 -24.32
C VAL A 38 -16.01 -0.86 -23.17
N VAL A 39 -17.14 -1.52 -23.44
CA VAL A 39 -17.95 -2.19 -22.40
C VAL A 39 -17.19 -3.33 -21.72
N ALA A 40 -16.38 -4.11 -22.45
CA ALA A 40 -15.57 -5.18 -21.87
C ALA A 40 -14.44 -4.64 -20.97
N PHE A 41 -13.92 -3.45 -21.26
CA PHE A 41 -12.87 -2.83 -20.45
C PHE A 41 -13.39 -1.97 -19.29
N VAL A 42 -14.67 -1.56 -19.28
CA VAL A 42 -15.26 -0.78 -18.17
C VAL A 42 -15.13 -1.49 -16.80
N PRO A 43 -15.44 -2.79 -16.65
CA PRO A 43 -15.21 -3.51 -15.40
C PRO A 43 -13.74 -3.54 -14.98
N LEU A 44 -12.82 -3.67 -15.94
CA LEU A 44 -11.37 -3.67 -15.68
C LEU A 44 -10.89 -2.29 -15.21
N PHE A 45 -11.40 -1.20 -15.79
CA PHE A 45 -11.11 0.15 -15.30
C PHE A 45 -11.75 0.41 -13.94
N TYR A 46 -12.97 -0.08 -13.69
CA TYR A 46 -13.67 0.08 -12.42
C TYR A 46 -12.91 -0.57 -11.25
N THR A 47 -12.34 -1.77 -11.44
CA THR A 47 -11.51 -2.43 -10.42
C THR A 47 -10.17 -1.71 -10.19
N LEU A 48 -9.57 -1.12 -11.24
CA LEU A 48 -8.33 -0.33 -11.11
C LEU A 48 -8.52 0.97 -10.32
N PHE A 49 -9.72 1.56 -10.29
CA PHE A 49 -10.00 2.78 -9.52
C PHE A 49 -10.43 2.53 -8.06
N GLN A 50 -10.65 1.27 -7.65
CA GLN A 50 -11.14 0.92 -6.30
C GLN A 50 -10.11 0.20 -5.42
N SER A 51 -8.84 0.19 -5.80
CA SER A 51 -7.82 -0.49 -5.01
C SER A 51 -7.67 0.15 -3.60
N PRO A 52 -7.52 -0.69 -2.55
CA PRO A 52 -7.50 -0.25 -1.16
C PRO A 52 -6.23 0.53 -0.79
N GLY A 53 -5.30 0.73 -1.74
CA GLY A 53 -4.00 1.34 -1.49
C GLY A 53 -2.92 0.31 -1.22
N ILE A 54 -1.91 0.70 -0.44
CA ILE A 54 -0.71 -0.13 -0.22
C ILE A 54 -0.61 -0.47 1.26
N LYS A 55 -1.05 -1.67 1.63
CA LYS A 55 -0.93 -2.19 3.01
C LYS A 55 0.47 -2.75 3.25
N THR A 56 1.03 -2.48 4.43
CA THR A 56 2.19 -3.22 4.94
C THR A 56 1.72 -4.61 5.37
N GLU A 57 2.09 -5.64 4.60
CA GLU A 57 1.79 -7.02 4.97
C GLU A 57 2.62 -7.53 6.17
N GLY A 58 2.16 -8.63 6.78
CA GLY A 58 2.92 -9.34 7.82
C GLY A 58 4.19 -10.03 7.31
N ILE A 59 4.75 -10.92 8.14
CA ILE A 59 5.95 -11.69 7.81
C ILE A 59 5.60 -12.78 6.78
N ASP A 60 6.38 -12.85 5.70
CA ASP A 60 6.43 -14.03 4.83
C ASP A 60 7.59 -14.93 5.28
N ALA A 61 7.26 -16.08 5.90
CA ALA A 61 8.24 -17.05 6.39
C ALA A 61 8.66 -18.12 5.34
N LYS A 62 8.09 -18.09 4.12
CA LYS A 62 8.38 -19.13 3.11
C LYS A 62 9.86 -19.17 2.72
N GLY A 63 10.54 -20.27 3.01
CA GLY A 63 11.97 -20.42 2.71
C GLY A 63 12.89 -19.66 3.68
N ALA A 64 12.36 -19.24 4.84
CA ALA A 64 13.19 -18.82 5.95
C ALA A 64 14.20 -19.93 6.31
N GLN A 65 15.41 -19.51 6.65
CA GLN A 65 16.47 -20.37 7.16
C GLN A 65 16.58 -20.22 8.67
N PRO A 66 17.13 -21.21 9.39
CA PRO A 66 17.54 -21.05 10.77
C PRO A 66 18.43 -19.82 10.98
N ALA A 67 18.36 -19.21 12.15
CA ALA A 67 19.19 -18.10 12.53
C ALA A 67 20.67 -18.53 12.56
N SER A 68 21.54 -17.73 11.97
CA SER A 68 22.99 -17.94 11.98
C SER A 68 23.72 -17.10 13.04
N THR A 69 22.98 -16.27 13.79
CA THR A 69 23.53 -15.39 14.83
C THR A 69 22.76 -15.50 16.14
N ASP A 70 23.45 -15.26 17.26
CA ASP A 70 22.82 -15.09 18.55
C ASP A 70 21.94 -13.83 18.58
N VAL A 71 20.94 -13.82 19.47
CA VAL A 71 19.97 -12.73 19.61
C VAL A 71 20.56 -11.48 20.29
N ASN A 72 21.64 -11.62 21.06
CA ASN A 72 22.24 -10.52 21.80
C ASN A 72 22.95 -9.53 20.88
N GLY A 73 23.10 -8.30 21.33
CA GLY A 73 23.81 -7.24 20.64
C GLY A 73 22.88 -6.13 20.16
N THR A 74 23.46 -5.21 19.40
CA THR A 74 22.74 -4.07 18.82
C THR A 74 22.30 -4.42 17.41
N TRP A 75 21.04 -4.13 17.12
CA TRP A 75 20.41 -4.35 15.84
C TRP A 75 19.95 -3.01 15.28
N GLU A 76 20.07 -2.82 13.97
CA GLU A 76 19.62 -1.61 13.28
C GLU A 76 18.63 -1.96 12.17
N VAL A 77 17.72 -1.04 11.88
CA VAL A 77 16.74 -1.23 10.80
C VAL A 77 17.47 -1.33 9.47
N SER A 78 17.28 -2.47 8.81
CA SER A 78 17.84 -2.74 7.48
C SER A 78 17.02 -2.03 6.40
N ARG A 79 17.72 -1.45 5.44
CA ARG A 79 17.15 -0.84 4.22
C ARG A 79 17.13 -1.80 3.03
N GLU A 80 17.45 -3.07 3.25
CA GLU A 80 17.44 -4.09 2.22
C GLU A 80 16.02 -4.32 1.65
N LEU A 81 15.89 -4.09 0.34
CA LEU A 81 14.68 -4.38 -0.41
C LEU A 81 14.45 -5.89 -0.59
N GLY A 82 13.26 -6.24 -1.08
CA GLY A 82 12.87 -7.62 -1.38
C GLY A 82 12.00 -8.23 -0.30
N LYS A 83 12.17 -9.54 -0.06
CA LYS A 83 11.33 -10.28 0.89
C LYS A 83 11.45 -9.69 2.30
N ASN A 84 10.30 -9.51 2.94
CA ASN A 84 10.19 -8.89 4.27
C ASN A 84 10.89 -7.51 4.36
N ALA A 85 10.99 -6.76 3.26
CA ALA A 85 11.53 -5.41 3.30
C ALA A 85 10.78 -4.56 4.33
N THR A 86 11.53 -3.70 5.01
CA THR A 86 11.02 -2.78 6.03
C THR A 86 9.92 -1.91 5.46
N SER A 87 8.79 -1.84 6.17
CA SER A 87 7.62 -1.06 5.81
C SER A 87 6.81 -0.73 7.07
N ALA A 88 6.22 0.45 7.11
CA ALA A 88 5.28 0.89 8.13
C ALA A 88 4.13 1.64 7.47
N GLY A 89 2.93 1.53 8.02
CA GLY A 89 1.75 2.11 7.39
C GLY A 89 0.52 2.10 8.26
N TYR A 90 -0.61 2.40 7.66
CA TYR A 90 -1.93 2.38 8.29
C TYR A 90 -2.94 1.66 7.41
N THR A 91 -4.02 1.18 8.02
CA THR A 91 -5.20 0.66 7.35
C THR A 91 -6.45 1.08 8.12
N PHE A 92 -7.38 1.75 7.45
CA PHE A 92 -8.63 2.24 8.04
C PHE A 92 -9.81 1.97 7.12
N TYR A 93 -11.00 1.88 7.72
CA TYR A 93 -12.25 1.79 6.99
C TYR A 93 -12.81 3.17 6.63
N GLU A 94 -13.25 3.34 5.40
CA GLU A 94 -14.07 4.45 4.91
C GLU A 94 -15.54 4.01 4.93
N LEU A 95 -16.33 4.70 5.74
CA LEU A 95 -17.76 4.49 5.90
C LEU A 95 -18.52 5.37 4.90
N LEU A 96 -19.03 4.75 3.84
CA LEU A 96 -19.86 5.38 2.82
C LEU A 96 -21.33 4.99 3.03
N PRO A 97 -22.30 5.78 2.53
CA PRO A 97 -23.70 5.37 2.55
C PRO A 97 -23.93 4.07 1.75
N GLY A 98 -24.07 2.94 2.46
CA GLY A 98 -24.36 1.62 1.88
C GLY A 98 -23.15 0.87 1.31
N ASP A 99 -21.92 1.35 1.55
CA ASP A 99 -20.67 0.70 1.12
C ASP A 99 -19.60 0.92 2.21
N GLU A 100 -18.66 -0.02 2.34
CA GLU A 100 -17.51 0.11 3.24
C GLU A 100 -16.25 -0.21 2.46
N ARG A 101 -15.24 0.65 2.57
CA ARG A 101 -13.98 0.49 1.85
C ARG A 101 -12.81 0.50 2.80
N ILE A 102 -11.75 -0.17 2.41
CA ILE A 102 -10.49 -0.14 3.14
C ILE A 102 -9.55 0.82 2.41
N THR A 103 -8.87 1.66 3.18
CA THR A 103 -7.81 2.53 2.69
C THR A 103 -6.54 2.31 3.50
N SER A 104 -5.45 2.02 2.79
CA SER A 104 -4.13 1.77 3.33
C SER A 104 -3.07 2.63 2.65
N GLY A 105 -2.11 3.07 3.45
CA GLY A 105 -0.89 3.71 2.98
C GLY A 105 0.32 3.16 3.71
N SER A 106 1.48 3.14 3.05
CA SER A 106 2.73 2.65 3.63
C SER A 106 3.94 3.46 3.18
N THR A 107 5.03 3.33 3.92
CA THR A 107 6.35 3.87 3.63
C THR A 107 7.43 2.87 4.03
N GLN A 108 8.55 2.92 3.32
CA GLN A 108 9.78 2.19 3.68
C GLN A 108 10.78 3.06 4.44
N SER A 109 10.49 4.35 4.64
CA SER A 109 11.33 5.30 5.36
C SER A 109 11.21 5.12 6.87
N VAL A 110 11.78 4.02 7.34
CA VAL A 110 11.81 3.64 8.75
C VAL A 110 13.26 3.56 9.19
N LYS A 111 13.57 4.14 10.34
CA LYS A 111 14.86 4.05 11.02
C LYS A 111 14.65 3.56 12.45
N GLY A 112 15.69 2.97 13.03
CA GLY A 112 15.59 2.51 14.40
C GLY A 112 16.70 1.56 14.79
N GLN A 113 16.70 1.22 16.07
CA GLN A 113 17.65 0.30 16.66
C GLN A 113 17.02 -0.47 17.82
N LEU A 114 17.53 -1.66 18.07
CA LEU A 114 17.20 -2.50 19.23
C LEU A 114 18.51 -2.88 19.94
N ASN A 115 18.45 -3.07 21.25
CA ASN A 115 19.56 -3.60 22.04
C ASN A 115 19.10 -4.79 22.87
N VAL A 116 19.77 -5.92 22.69
CA VAL A 116 19.47 -7.16 23.41
C VAL A 116 20.68 -7.56 24.25
N GLU A 117 20.49 -7.72 25.55
CA GLU A 117 21.53 -8.10 26.51
C GLU A 117 21.09 -9.32 27.29
N ASN A 118 21.90 -10.39 27.26
CA ASN A 118 21.65 -11.64 27.98
C ASN A 118 20.23 -12.22 27.77
N GLY A 119 19.72 -12.14 26.54
CA GLY A 119 18.38 -12.63 26.20
C GLY A 119 17.24 -11.69 26.57
N SER A 120 17.53 -10.46 27.02
CA SER A 120 16.53 -9.42 27.26
C SER A 120 16.67 -8.27 26.28
N LEU A 121 15.58 -7.91 25.60
CA LEU A 121 15.47 -6.66 24.85
C LEU A 121 15.39 -5.51 25.86
N THR A 122 16.46 -4.73 26.01
CA THR A 122 16.58 -3.68 27.04
C THR A 122 16.28 -2.29 26.50
N ALA A 123 16.44 -2.07 25.20
CA ALA A 123 16.10 -0.83 24.54
C ALA A 123 15.62 -1.08 23.11
N GLY A 124 14.69 -0.26 22.65
CA GLY A 124 14.20 -0.32 21.28
C GLY A 124 13.57 1.00 20.87
N GLU A 125 13.90 1.48 19.68
CA GLU A 125 13.34 2.70 19.13
C GLU A 125 13.13 2.52 17.62
N ILE A 126 11.91 2.80 17.15
CA ILE A 126 11.55 2.88 15.74
C ILE A 126 10.96 4.25 15.47
N THR A 127 11.43 4.89 14.39
CA THR A 127 10.90 6.16 13.88
C THR A 127 10.54 6.01 12.40
N VAL A 128 9.34 6.45 12.04
CA VAL A 128 8.79 6.41 10.69
C VAL A 128 8.67 7.83 10.17
N ASP A 129 9.22 8.10 8.99
CA ASP A 129 9.02 9.37 8.28
C ASP A 129 7.65 9.38 7.60
N MET A 130 6.69 10.08 8.21
CA MET A 130 5.32 10.14 7.75
C MET A 130 5.14 11.00 6.50
N ALA A 131 6.08 11.90 6.19
CA ALA A 131 6.01 12.71 4.97
C ALA A 131 6.18 11.86 3.70
N THR A 132 6.70 10.64 3.85
CA THR A 132 6.91 9.68 2.76
C THR A 132 5.81 8.63 2.64
N ILE A 133 4.75 8.70 3.46
CA ILE A 133 3.64 7.76 3.38
C ILE A 133 2.95 7.88 2.01
N THR A 134 2.74 6.75 1.35
CA THR A 134 2.14 6.70 0.02
C THR A 134 1.13 5.57 -0.08
N SER A 135 0.29 5.67 -1.08
CA SER A 135 -0.68 4.66 -1.45
C SER A 135 -0.66 4.52 -2.97
N ASP A 136 -1.69 3.93 -3.58
CA ASP A 136 -1.76 3.82 -5.05
C ASP A 136 -2.31 5.08 -5.76
N LYS A 137 -2.55 6.18 -5.03
CA LYS A 137 -3.14 7.43 -5.57
C LYS A 137 -2.49 8.68 -4.97
N ASP A 138 -1.77 9.43 -5.78
CA ASP A 138 -1.08 10.68 -5.38
C ASP A 138 -2.00 11.71 -4.70
N VAL A 139 -3.23 11.85 -5.20
CA VAL A 139 -4.22 12.78 -4.61
C VAL A 139 -4.63 12.34 -3.21
N ARG A 140 -4.76 11.03 -2.97
CA ARG A 140 -5.04 10.51 -1.61
C ARG A 140 -3.85 10.79 -0.72
N ASP A 141 -2.65 10.53 -1.21
CA ASP A 141 -1.41 10.71 -0.46
C ASP A 141 -1.21 12.16 -0.02
N GLU A 142 -1.46 13.12 -0.91
CA GLU A 142 -1.41 14.54 -0.58
C GLU A 142 -2.46 14.91 0.48
N ASN A 143 -3.70 14.47 0.32
CA ASN A 143 -4.75 14.78 1.29
C ASN A 143 -4.47 14.15 2.66
N VAL A 144 -4.01 12.91 2.71
CA VAL A 144 -3.65 12.22 3.96
C VAL A 144 -2.52 12.96 4.67
N ARG A 145 -1.43 13.27 3.97
CA ARG A 145 -0.30 13.99 4.57
C ARG A 145 -0.65 15.39 5.04
N ARG A 146 -1.38 16.16 4.22
CA ARG A 146 -1.63 17.58 4.49
C ARG A 146 -2.84 17.86 5.37
N LYS A 147 -3.91 17.07 5.27
CA LYS A 147 -5.22 17.40 5.89
C LYS A 147 -5.62 16.47 7.02
N ILE A 148 -4.93 15.35 7.19
CA ILE A 148 -5.26 14.34 8.21
C ILE A 148 -4.07 14.19 9.16
N LEU A 149 -2.90 13.82 8.62
CA LEU A 149 -1.70 13.56 9.42
C LEU A 149 -0.85 14.81 9.67
N HIS A 150 -1.14 15.93 9.01
CA HIS A 150 -0.41 17.19 9.14
C HIS A 150 1.12 17.01 9.18
N THR A 151 1.69 16.27 8.22
CA THR A 151 3.10 15.81 8.29
C THR A 151 4.13 16.93 8.17
N ASP A 152 3.71 18.13 7.77
CA ASP A 152 4.55 19.34 7.84
C ASP A 152 4.79 19.79 9.31
N GLU A 153 3.87 19.46 10.23
CA GLU A 153 3.94 19.74 11.67
C GLU A 153 4.34 18.50 12.49
N TYR A 154 3.83 17.32 12.12
CA TYR A 154 4.13 16.03 12.75
C TYR A 154 4.81 15.08 11.75
N PRO A 155 6.08 15.32 11.39
CA PRO A 155 6.75 14.58 10.32
C PRO A 155 7.08 13.14 10.68
N GLU A 156 7.12 12.80 11.97
CA GLU A 156 7.55 11.49 12.45
C GLU A 156 6.48 10.84 13.35
N SER A 157 6.33 9.52 13.20
CA SER A 157 5.70 8.65 14.21
C SER A 157 6.75 7.76 14.85
N LYS A 158 6.60 7.41 16.12
CA LYS A 158 7.64 6.76 16.90
C LYS A 158 7.09 5.66 17.81
N PHE A 159 7.85 4.59 17.99
CA PHE A 159 7.67 3.64 19.08
C PHE A 159 8.96 3.55 19.90
N VAL A 160 8.85 3.66 21.22
CA VAL A 160 9.97 3.50 22.16
C VAL A 160 9.62 2.43 23.19
N LEU A 161 10.46 1.41 23.32
CA LEU A 161 10.30 0.39 24.34
C LEU A 161 10.38 1.02 25.73
N SER A 162 9.37 0.78 26.57
CA SER A 162 9.33 1.30 27.94
C SER A 162 9.65 0.23 28.99
N GLU A 163 9.46 -1.05 28.66
CA GLU A 163 9.73 -2.19 29.54
C GLU A 163 10.60 -3.23 28.85
N PRO A 164 11.62 -3.80 29.53
CA PRO A 164 12.39 -4.89 28.96
C PRO A 164 11.54 -6.12 28.67
N ALA A 165 11.89 -6.87 27.63
CA ALA A 165 11.18 -8.10 27.25
C ALA A 165 12.15 -9.28 27.14
N ASP A 166 11.74 -10.47 27.59
CA ASP A 166 12.49 -11.71 27.41
C ASP A 166 12.34 -12.23 25.98
N VAL A 167 13.45 -12.38 25.28
CA VAL A 167 13.51 -12.86 23.90
C VAL A 167 14.08 -14.27 23.79
N THR A 168 14.36 -14.94 24.91
CA THR A 168 14.96 -16.29 24.93
C THR A 168 14.04 -17.38 24.38
N GLN A 169 12.72 -17.14 24.40
CA GLN A 169 11.71 -18.07 23.88
C GLN A 169 11.48 -17.92 22.36
N LEU A 170 12.13 -16.95 21.70
CA LEU A 170 11.98 -16.76 20.26
C LEU A 170 12.67 -17.89 19.48
N PRO A 171 11.94 -18.60 18.58
CA PRO A 171 12.51 -19.65 17.76
C PRO A 171 13.69 -19.17 16.92
N ASP A 172 14.71 -20.01 16.78
CA ASP A 172 15.87 -19.80 15.91
C ASP A 172 15.91 -20.75 14.71
N ASP A 173 14.88 -21.56 14.53
CA ASP A 173 14.77 -22.56 13.45
C ASP A 173 14.17 -21.99 12.14
N GLY A 174 13.94 -20.67 12.09
CA GLY A 174 13.32 -19.99 10.95
C GLY A 174 11.78 -20.01 10.99
N THR A 175 11.16 -20.45 12.10
CA THR A 175 9.73 -20.29 12.33
C THR A 175 9.40 -18.93 12.97
N VAL A 176 8.13 -18.51 12.85
CA VAL A 176 7.64 -17.27 13.46
C VAL A 176 7.26 -17.55 14.92
N GLY A 177 7.85 -16.79 15.84
CA GLY A 177 7.43 -16.72 17.24
C GLY A 177 6.64 -15.44 17.52
N THR A 178 6.12 -15.32 18.73
CA THR A 178 5.46 -14.09 19.22
C THR A 178 6.22 -13.47 20.39
N LEU A 179 6.12 -12.15 20.52
CA LEU A 179 6.74 -11.38 21.60
C LEU A 179 5.83 -10.22 21.98
N THR A 180 5.44 -10.13 23.25
CA THR A 180 4.68 -8.99 23.77
C THR A 180 5.65 -7.88 24.20
N LEU A 181 5.45 -6.68 23.69
CA LEU A 181 6.24 -5.50 24.03
C LEU A 181 5.34 -4.42 24.63
N THR A 182 5.84 -3.75 25.67
CA THR A 182 5.24 -2.52 26.21
C THR A 182 6.11 -1.33 25.84
N GLY A 183 5.50 -0.27 25.29
CA GLY A 183 6.23 0.92 24.88
C GLY A 183 5.34 2.11 24.58
N ASP A 184 5.99 3.26 24.41
CA ASP A 184 5.36 4.53 24.09
C ASP A 184 5.22 4.69 22.58
N LEU A 185 3.98 4.66 22.09
CA LEU A 185 3.62 4.92 20.71
C LEU A 185 3.25 6.39 20.55
N THR A 186 3.95 7.10 19.69
CA THR A 186 3.70 8.50 19.33
C THR A 186 3.20 8.56 17.89
N ILE A 187 1.99 9.10 17.72
CA ILE A 187 1.37 9.36 16.42
C ILE A 187 0.82 10.79 16.49
N HIS A 188 1.08 11.59 15.46
CA HIS A 188 0.55 12.95 15.35
C HIS A 188 0.85 13.82 16.59
N GLY A 189 2.08 13.72 17.11
CA GLY A 189 2.53 14.45 18.30
C GLY A 189 1.95 13.97 19.63
N THR A 190 0.98 13.05 19.63
CA THR A 190 0.38 12.48 20.84
C THR A 190 1.04 11.15 21.18
N THR A 191 1.49 11.00 22.43
CA THR A 191 2.12 9.76 22.92
C THR A 191 1.18 9.00 23.85
N LYS A 192 1.05 7.69 23.61
CA LYS A 192 0.36 6.75 24.51
C LYS A 192 1.19 5.49 24.72
N GLN A 193 1.18 4.98 25.94
CA GLN A 193 1.75 3.68 26.22
C GLN A 193 0.81 2.58 25.70
N ILE A 194 1.37 1.60 25.00
CA ILE A 194 0.66 0.43 24.49
C ILE A 194 1.39 -0.84 24.91
N THR A 195 0.65 -1.94 25.04
CA THR A 195 1.19 -3.29 25.15
C THR A 195 0.63 -4.11 24.00
N GLN A 196 1.51 -4.63 23.13
CA GLN A 196 1.12 -5.28 21.89
C GLN A 196 1.95 -6.55 21.66
N GLU A 197 1.29 -7.59 21.14
CA GLU A 197 1.96 -8.79 20.65
C GLU A 197 2.49 -8.57 19.23
N PHE A 198 3.77 -8.89 19.02
CA PHE A 198 4.44 -8.82 17.73
C PHE A 198 4.83 -10.21 17.25
N ASN A 199 4.71 -10.45 15.96
CA ASN A 199 5.31 -11.60 15.30
C ASN A 199 6.80 -11.33 15.08
N VAL A 200 7.65 -12.32 15.37
CA VAL A 200 9.10 -12.22 15.22
C VAL A 200 9.63 -13.43 14.46
N LEU A 201 10.39 -13.18 13.41
CA LEU A 201 11.10 -14.19 12.62
C LEU A 201 12.60 -13.94 12.73
N ARG A 202 13.34 -14.92 13.25
CA ARG A 202 14.81 -14.94 13.17
C ARG A 202 15.20 -15.78 11.96
N THR A 203 15.91 -15.20 11.00
CA THR A 203 16.28 -15.93 9.78
C THR A 203 17.63 -15.50 9.22
N GLY A 204 18.56 -16.46 9.08
CA GLY A 204 19.95 -16.14 8.78
C GLY A 204 20.53 -15.15 9.79
N ASP A 205 21.10 -14.05 9.30
CA ASP A 205 21.67 -12.95 10.08
C ASP A 205 20.67 -11.81 10.34
N LYS A 206 19.39 -12.00 10.04
CA LYS A 206 18.33 -10.99 10.14
C LYS A 206 17.28 -11.34 11.18
N VAL A 207 16.62 -10.30 11.68
CA VAL A 207 15.39 -10.41 12.48
C VAL A 207 14.29 -9.61 11.79
N VAL A 208 13.11 -10.16 11.65
CA VAL A 208 11.93 -9.44 11.12
C VAL A 208 10.88 -9.40 12.21
N VAL A 209 10.38 -8.20 12.52
CA VAL A 209 9.30 -7.97 13.50
C VAL A 209 8.11 -7.39 12.76
N ALA A 210 6.90 -7.90 13.00
CA ALA A 210 5.68 -7.37 12.40
C ALA A 210 4.48 -7.41 13.33
N ALA A 211 3.57 -6.46 13.17
CA ALA A 211 2.27 -6.44 13.83
C ALA A 211 1.28 -5.55 13.08
N ASP A 212 0.00 -5.90 13.21
CA ASP A 212 -1.13 -5.00 12.96
C ASP A 212 -1.59 -4.52 14.34
N VAL A 213 -1.29 -3.26 14.66
CA VAL A 213 -1.54 -2.64 15.97
C VAL A 213 -2.87 -1.90 15.91
N PRO A 214 -3.91 -2.36 16.63
CA PRO A 214 -5.20 -1.68 16.64
C PRO A 214 -5.09 -0.33 17.38
N ILE A 215 -5.66 0.71 16.78
CA ILE A 215 -5.72 2.05 17.37
C ILE A 215 -7.08 2.70 17.16
N LYS A 216 -7.35 3.73 17.96
CA LYS A 216 -8.35 4.76 17.66
C LYS A 216 -7.63 6.02 17.18
N ARG A 217 -7.99 6.55 16.01
CA ARG A 217 -7.30 7.73 15.46
C ARG A 217 -7.53 8.97 16.33
N GLU A 218 -8.71 9.10 16.93
CA GLU A 218 -9.08 10.25 17.76
C GLU A 218 -8.28 10.29 19.08
N ASP A 219 -7.85 9.14 19.57
CA ASP A 219 -6.94 9.06 20.72
C ASP A 219 -5.62 9.78 20.48
N TYR A 220 -5.19 9.89 19.22
CA TYR A 220 -3.95 10.54 18.81
C TYR A 220 -4.16 11.94 18.21
N GLY A 221 -5.39 12.49 18.25
CA GLY A 221 -5.70 13.79 17.66
C GLY A 221 -5.80 13.79 16.13
N VAL A 222 -5.89 12.61 15.51
CA VAL A 222 -6.04 12.48 14.06
C VAL A 222 -7.52 12.56 13.70
N GLU A 223 -7.95 13.76 13.31
CA GLU A 223 -9.33 14.07 12.95
C GLU A 223 -9.59 13.99 11.44
N SER A 224 -10.84 13.70 11.07
CA SER A 224 -11.29 13.78 9.66
C SER A 224 -11.85 15.17 9.36
N PRO A 225 -11.62 15.74 8.17
CA PRO A 225 -12.21 17.04 7.83
C PRO A 225 -13.75 16.99 7.77
N ASP A 226 -14.42 17.99 8.33
CA ASP A 226 -15.90 18.06 8.49
C ASP A 226 -16.72 17.97 7.19
N PHE A 227 -16.11 18.29 6.04
CA PHE A 227 -16.80 18.43 4.75
C PHE A 227 -16.73 17.18 3.86
N VAL A 228 -16.24 16.05 4.35
CA VAL A 228 -16.06 14.82 3.57
C VAL A 228 -17.31 13.95 3.67
N ALA A 229 -17.88 13.57 2.51
CA ALA A 229 -19.07 12.70 2.46
C ALA A 229 -18.80 11.27 2.95
N ALA A 230 -17.54 10.84 2.91
CA ALA A 230 -17.06 9.58 3.48
C ALA A 230 -16.50 9.86 4.88
N LYS A 231 -16.97 9.12 5.89
CA LYS A 231 -16.38 9.18 7.24
C LYS A 231 -15.26 8.15 7.34
N ILE A 232 -14.15 8.51 7.98
CA ILE A 232 -13.12 7.53 8.34
C ILE A 232 -13.51 6.94 9.69
N ALA A 233 -13.55 5.60 9.77
CA ALA A 233 -13.76 4.90 11.03
C ALA A 233 -12.75 5.39 12.08
N ASP A 234 -13.18 5.46 13.33
CA ASP A 234 -12.25 5.81 14.40
C ASP A 234 -11.26 4.67 14.68
N GLU A 235 -11.75 3.43 14.63
CA GLU A 235 -10.93 2.23 14.79
C GLU A 235 -10.26 1.84 13.47
N GLY A 236 -8.98 1.48 13.58
CA GLY A 236 -8.17 0.98 12.48
C GLY A 236 -6.86 0.41 12.99
N GLU A 237 -5.90 0.25 12.08
CA GLU A 237 -4.64 -0.43 12.36
C GLU A 237 -3.45 0.41 11.92
N ILE A 238 -2.37 0.36 12.70
CA ILE A 238 -1.02 0.64 12.25
C ILE A 238 -0.37 -0.68 11.83
N ASN A 239 0.07 -0.78 10.59
CA ASN A 239 0.65 -2.01 10.04
C ASN A 239 2.17 -1.86 9.94
N LEU A 240 2.91 -2.72 10.64
CA LEU A 240 4.36 -2.65 10.75
C LEU A 240 5.00 -3.96 10.30
N ARG A 241 6.09 -3.87 9.54
CA ARG A 241 7.04 -4.95 9.31
C ARG A 241 8.45 -4.36 9.20
N VAL A 242 9.29 -4.58 10.20
CA VAL A 242 10.65 -4.04 10.25
C VAL A 242 11.65 -5.18 10.19
N LYS A 243 12.57 -5.10 9.21
CA LYS A 243 13.73 -5.98 9.13
C LYS A 243 14.90 -5.31 9.83
N PHE A 244 15.59 -6.06 10.66
CA PHE A 244 16.79 -5.65 11.36
C PHE A 244 17.98 -6.50 10.94
N GLU A 245 19.14 -5.87 10.95
CA GLU A 245 20.44 -6.52 10.80
C GLU A 245 21.33 -6.17 12.00
N LYS A 246 22.22 -7.09 12.34
CA LYS A 246 23.11 -6.90 13.47
C LYS A 246 24.11 -5.80 13.12
N ARG A 247 24.25 -4.81 13.99
CA ARG A 247 25.26 -3.76 13.84
C ARG A 247 26.63 -4.39 14.03
N GLY A 248 27.49 -4.27 13.01
CA GLY A 248 28.85 -4.81 13.00
C GLY A 248 29.80 -4.14 13.97
#